data_AF-A0A1Q5M4S7-F1
#
_entry.id   AF-A0A1Q5M4S7-F1
#
_cell.length_a   1.000
_cell.length_b   1.000
_cell.length_c   1.000
_cell.angle_alpha   90.00
_cell.angle_beta   90.00
_cell.angle_gamma   90.00
#
_symmetry.space_group_name_H-M   'P 1'
#
loop_
_entity.id
_entity.type
_entity.pdbx_description
1 polymer ?
#
loop_
_entity_poly.entity_id
_entity_poly.type
_entity_poly.pdbx_seq_one_letter_code
_entity_poly.pdbx_strand_id
1 'polypeptide(L)'
;MSAVPAAPRPGAAEPDPRFALLLTPPPPRTGWRVVPARVGAMCAVELQKLLHDRTEIYTRAVQPALWLLIFGTTFSRIHAIPTGGVPYLDFLAPGIIAQSAMFIAIFYGIMIIWERDSGVLTKLMVTPTPRSALVTGKAFAAGVKAVIQAVVVIVIAALLGVGMSWNPLHLLGVAVVVVLASAFFSCLSMTIAGIVLTRDRLMGIGQAITMPLFFASNALYPVALMPGWLQAVSKVNPLSYQVDALRGLLIGTPSHLGLDFGVLAFAAAVGIVAAGSLLGRLAR
;
A
#
# COMPACT_ATOMS: atom_id res chain seq x y z
N MET A 1 31.52 -59.14 -48.14
CA MET A 1 31.00 -57.90 -47.55
C MET A 1 32.06 -57.37 -46.61
N SER A 2 32.84 -56.37 -47.05
CA SER A 2 33.94 -55.78 -46.28
C SER A 2 33.41 -54.59 -45.48
N ALA A 3 33.51 -54.62 -44.16
CA ALA A 3 33.09 -53.53 -43.28
C ALA A 3 34.25 -52.54 -43.10
N VAL A 4 34.11 -51.35 -43.65
CA VAL A 4 35.04 -50.23 -43.45
C VAL A 4 34.79 -49.62 -42.05
N PRO A 5 35.82 -49.37 -41.22
CA PRO A 5 35.64 -48.68 -39.94
C PRO A 5 35.34 -47.19 -40.19
N ALA A 6 34.26 -46.68 -39.59
CA ALA A 6 33.93 -45.26 -39.66
C ALA A 6 34.98 -44.42 -38.89
N ALA A 7 35.50 -43.37 -39.53
CA ALA A 7 36.47 -42.45 -38.94
C ALA A 7 35.89 -41.70 -37.71
N PRO A 8 36.71 -41.33 -36.72
CA PRO A 8 36.25 -40.54 -35.57
C PRO A 8 35.81 -39.15 -36.04
N ARG A 9 34.67 -38.66 -35.52
CA ARG A 9 34.21 -37.29 -35.77
C ARG A 9 35.26 -36.30 -35.24
N PRO A 10 35.58 -35.20 -35.97
CA PRO A 10 36.49 -34.18 -35.47
C PRO A 10 35.95 -33.61 -34.16
N GLY A 11 36.84 -33.39 -33.20
CA GLY A 11 36.52 -32.90 -31.87
C GLY A 11 35.64 -31.65 -31.90
N ALA A 12 34.73 -31.56 -30.93
CA ALA A 12 33.99 -30.35 -30.63
C ALA A 12 34.99 -29.18 -30.59
N ALA A 13 34.81 -28.20 -31.46
CA ALA A 13 35.62 -26.99 -31.48
C ALA A 13 35.65 -26.39 -30.06
N GLU A 14 36.84 -26.12 -29.54
CA GLU A 14 36.99 -25.34 -28.30
C GLU A 14 36.20 -24.04 -28.46
N PRO A 15 35.35 -23.66 -27.48
CA PRO A 15 34.57 -22.43 -27.58
C PRO A 15 35.55 -21.26 -27.65
N ASP A 16 35.50 -20.52 -28.76
CA ASP A 16 36.32 -19.33 -28.98
C ASP A 16 36.14 -18.37 -27.78
N PRO A 17 37.24 -17.98 -27.07
CA PRO A 17 37.20 -17.23 -25.81
C PRO A 17 36.47 -15.89 -25.92
N ARG A 18 36.29 -15.37 -27.14
CA ARG A 18 35.49 -14.17 -27.44
C ARG A 18 33.99 -14.36 -27.15
N PHE A 19 33.47 -15.58 -27.32
CA PHE A 19 32.07 -15.93 -27.02
C PHE A 19 31.88 -16.36 -25.57
N ALA A 20 32.95 -16.76 -24.87
CA ALA A 20 32.89 -17.07 -23.43
C ALA A 20 32.47 -15.87 -22.57
N LEU A 21 32.78 -14.64 -23.03
CA LEU A 21 32.41 -13.39 -22.35
C LEU A 21 30.94 -13.00 -22.57
N LEU A 22 30.31 -13.47 -23.66
CA LEU A 22 28.87 -13.33 -23.91
C LEU A 22 28.05 -14.37 -23.14
N LEU A 23 28.67 -15.51 -22.81
CA LEU A 23 28.05 -16.62 -22.08
C LEU A 23 28.26 -16.55 -20.57
N THR A 24 29.11 -15.65 -20.09
CA THR A 24 29.31 -15.43 -18.65
C THR A 24 28.28 -14.41 -18.15
N PRO A 25 27.26 -14.85 -17.39
CA PRO A 25 26.34 -13.90 -16.79
C PRO A 25 27.15 -12.95 -15.88
N PRO A 26 26.88 -11.63 -15.92
CA PRO A 26 27.55 -10.69 -15.03
C PRO A 26 27.35 -11.17 -13.59
N PRO A 27 28.41 -11.12 -12.74
CA PRO A 27 28.31 -11.63 -11.38
C PRO A 27 27.15 -10.93 -10.68
N PRO A 28 26.28 -11.69 -9.98
CA PRO A 28 25.12 -11.11 -9.32
C PRO A 28 25.63 -10.06 -8.33
N ARG A 29 25.40 -8.77 -8.63
CA ARG A 29 25.70 -7.68 -7.71
C ARG A 29 24.89 -7.94 -6.45
N THR A 30 25.51 -8.52 -5.44
CA THR A 30 24.92 -8.93 -4.18
C THR A 30 25.59 -8.10 -3.10
N GLY A 31 24.83 -7.18 -2.51
CA GLY A 31 25.32 -6.27 -1.49
C GLY A 31 24.20 -5.39 -0.96
N TRP A 32 24.29 -4.96 0.30
CA TRP A 32 23.27 -4.10 0.91
C TRP A 32 23.09 -2.78 0.15
N ARG A 33 24.14 -2.33 -0.55
CA ARG A 33 24.14 -1.13 -1.40
C ARG A 33 23.28 -1.24 -2.67
N VAL A 34 22.95 -2.45 -3.13
CA VAL A 34 22.04 -2.67 -4.29
C VAL A 34 20.59 -2.92 -3.89
N VAL A 35 20.31 -3.09 -2.60
CA VAL A 35 18.93 -3.16 -2.07
C VAL A 35 18.11 -1.90 -2.40
N PRO A 36 18.58 -0.66 -2.15
CA PRO A 36 17.80 0.53 -2.49
C PRO A 36 17.56 0.67 -4.00
N ALA A 37 18.55 0.34 -4.83
CA ALA A 37 18.38 0.34 -6.29
C ALA A 37 17.33 -0.68 -6.76
N ARG A 38 17.27 -1.85 -6.13
CA ARG A 38 16.26 -2.89 -6.44
C ARG A 38 14.87 -2.54 -5.93
N VAL A 39 14.76 -1.90 -4.76
CA VAL A 39 13.51 -1.33 -4.26
C VAL A 39 13.02 -0.28 -5.26
N GLY A 40 13.88 0.66 -5.67
CA GLY A 40 13.54 1.69 -6.65
C GLY A 40 13.09 1.12 -7.99
N ALA A 41 13.77 0.09 -8.50
CA ALA A 41 13.36 -0.59 -9.74
C ALA A 41 11.98 -1.26 -9.61
N MET A 42 11.70 -1.94 -8.49
CA MET A 42 10.38 -2.53 -8.25
C MET A 42 9.28 -1.49 -8.11
N CYS A 43 9.56 -0.37 -7.43
CA CYS A 43 8.65 0.77 -7.37
C CYS A 43 8.34 1.32 -8.77
N ALA A 44 9.35 1.42 -9.64
CA ALA A 44 9.17 1.91 -11.01
C ALA A 44 8.33 0.95 -11.87
N VAL A 45 8.56 -0.36 -11.75
CA VAL A 45 7.77 -1.39 -12.45
C VAL A 45 6.31 -1.32 -12.03
N GLU A 46 6.04 -1.24 -10.74
CA GLU A 46 4.67 -1.14 -10.24
C GLU A 46 4.01 0.17 -10.69
N LEU A 47 4.73 1.29 -10.65
CA LEU A 47 4.23 2.57 -11.15
C LEU A 47 3.83 2.50 -12.64
N GLN A 48 4.62 1.81 -13.46
CA GLN A 48 4.28 1.60 -14.88
C GLN A 48 3.01 0.77 -15.06
N LYS A 49 2.79 -0.27 -14.23
CA LYS A 49 1.53 -1.04 -14.25
C LYS A 49 0.33 -0.15 -13.94
N LEU A 50 0.46 0.77 -13.00
CA LEU A 50 -0.62 1.70 -12.60
C LEU A 50 -1.07 2.63 -13.73
N LEU A 51 -0.12 3.11 -14.56
CA LEU A 51 -0.42 4.08 -15.61
C LEU A 51 -1.32 3.52 -16.72
N HIS A 52 -1.42 2.20 -16.84
CA HIS A 52 -2.21 1.54 -17.89
C HIS A 52 -3.66 1.24 -17.47
N ASP A 53 -4.00 1.31 -16.18
CA ASP A 53 -5.29 0.85 -15.65
C ASP A 53 -6.18 2.02 -15.19
N ARG A 54 -6.76 2.73 -16.18
CA ARG A 54 -7.52 3.97 -15.94
C ARG A 54 -8.90 3.72 -15.32
N THR A 55 -9.50 2.56 -15.55
CA THR A 55 -10.89 2.25 -15.14
C THR A 55 -11.02 2.01 -13.64
N GLU A 56 -9.96 1.50 -13.00
CA GLU A 56 -9.94 1.19 -11.57
C GLU A 56 -10.06 2.45 -10.69
N ILE A 57 -9.52 3.59 -11.15
CA ILE A 57 -9.52 4.85 -10.40
C ILE A 57 -10.94 5.41 -10.28
N TYR A 58 -11.68 5.48 -11.40
CA TYR A 58 -13.03 6.04 -11.43
C TYR A 58 -14.01 5.22 -10.59
N THR A 59 -13.95 3.90 -10.71
CA THR A 59 -14.86 3.00 -9.98
C THR A 59 -14.61 3.04 -8.48
N ARG A 60 -13.35 3.17 -8.04
CA ARG A 60 -12.99 3.30 -6.61
C ARG A 60 -13.30 4.69 -6.04
N ALA A 61 -13.37 5.74 -6.86
CA ALA A 61 -13.76 7.09 -6.44
C ALA A 61 -15.22 7.21 -6.01
N VAL A 62 -16.11 6.33 -6.50
CA VAL A 62 -17.54 6.39 -6.21
C VAL A 62 -17.81 6.24 -4.71
N GLN A 63 -17.20 5.26 -4.04
CA GLN A 63 -17.49 4.98 -2.64
C GLN A 63 -17.08 6.15 -1.70
N PRO A 64 -15.87 6.71 -1.78
CA PRO A 64 -15.49 7.88 -0.99
C PRO A 64 -16.31 9.13 -1.32
N ALA A 65 -16.67 9.31 -2.60
CA ALA A 65 -17.55 10.40 -3.02
C ALA A 65 -18.94 10.28 -2.36
N LEU A 66 -19.52 9.08 -2.36
CA LEU A 66 -20.80 8.82 -1.68
C LEU A 66 -20.69 9.10 -0.18
N TRP A 67 -19.60 8.69 0.47
CA TRP A 67 -19.39 8.99 1.88
C TRP A 67 -19.34 10.50 2.14
N LEU A 68 -18.54 11.24 1.36
CA LEU A 68 -18.38 12.68 1.56
C LEU A 68 -19.66 13.46 1.20
N LEU A 69 -20.36 13.08 0.13
CA LEU A 69 -21.60 13.72 -0.30
C LEU A 69 -22.75 13.40 0.64
N ILE A 70 -22.98 12.12 0.98
CA ILE A 70 -24.11 11.73 1.80
C ILE A 70 -23.85 12.08 3.25
N PHE A 71 -22.79 11.54 3.87
CA PHE A 71 -22.51 11.80 5.28
C PHE A 71 -22.06 13.23 5.52
N GLY A 72 -21.17 13.77 4.69
CA GLY A 72 -20.69 15.14 4.87
C GLY A 72 -21.82 16.17 4.80
N THR A 73 -22.73 16.09 3.82
CA THR A 73 -23.84 17.07 3.71
C THR A 73 -24.96 16.80 4.71
N THR A 74 -25.32 15.53 4.95
CA THR A 74 -26.43 15.19 5.85
C THR A 74 -26.07 15.53 7.29
N PHE A 75 -24.88 15.14 7.76
CA PHE A 75 -24.47 15.38 9.15
C PHE A 75 -24.11 16.85 9.42
N SER A 76 -23.64 17.57 8.40
CA SER A 76 -23.43 19.02 8.50
C SER A 76 -24.76 19.77 8.71
N ARG A 77 -25.86 19.34 8.07
CA ARG A 77 -27.18 19.97 8.25
C ARG A 77 -27.81 19.76 9.63
N ILE A 78 -27.59 18.59 10.24
CA ILE A 78 -28.22 18.23 11.52
C ILE A 78 -27.46 18.75 12.75
N HIS A 79 -26.27 19.35 12.61
CA HIS A 79 -25.40 19.78 13.73
C HIS A 79 -25.21 18.70 14.82
N ALA A 80 -25.36 17.42 14.47
CA ALA A 80 -25.57 16.34 15.44
C ALA A 80 -24.29 15.94 16.20
N ILE A 81 -23.13 16.39 15.75
CA ILE A 81 -21.84 16.06 16.36
C ILE A 81 -21.15 17.36 16.76
N PRO A 82 -20.91 17.60 18.07
CA PRO A 82 -20.19 18.77 18.54
C PRO A 82 -18.71 18.66 18.15
N THR A 83 -18.39 19.10 16.93
CA THR A 83 -17.03 19.12 16.35
C THR A 83 -16.20 20.34 16.79
N GLY A 84 -16.59 21.01 17.88
CA GLY A 84 -15.84 22.15 18.42
C GLY A 84 -15.82 23.38 17.51
N GLY A 85 -16.84 23.57 16.65
CA GLY A 85 -16.98 24.75 15.78
C GLY A 85 -16.48 24.58 14.34
N VAL A 86 -15.92 23.42 13.98
CA VAL A 86 -15.50 23.10 12.61
C VAL A 86 -16.65 22.40 11.85
N PRO A 87 -16.96 22.77 10.60
CA PRO A 87 -17.97 22.08 9.80
C PRO A 87 -17.68 20.57 9.76
N TYR A 88 -18.72 19.73 9.94
CA TYR A 88 -18.54 18.27 9.95
C TYR A 88 -17.90 17.75 8.65
N LEU A 89 -18.15 18.43 7.53
CA LEU A 89 -17.58 18.13 6.22
C LEU A 89 -16.05 18.25 6.24
N ASP A 90 -15.52 19.27 6.92
CA ASP A 90 -14.09 19.49 7.10
C ASP A 90 -13.48 18.41 8.01
N PHE A 91 -14.15 18.07 9.11
CA PHE A 91 -13.72 17.00 10.02
C PHE A 91 -13.68 15.62 9.34
N LEU A 92 -14.63 15.35 8.44
CA LEU A 92 -14.82 14.06 7.79
C LEU A 92 -13.84 13.84 6.62
N ALA A 93 -13.45 14.89 5.90
CA ALA A 93 -12.63 14.74 4.69
C ALA A 93 -11.28 14.04 4.93
N PRO A 94 -10.46 14.39 5.95
CA PRO A 94 -9.24 13.63 6.29
C PRO A 94 -9.51 12.17 6.68
N GLY A 95 -10.65 11.93 7.36
CA GLY A 95 -11.11 10.60 7.73
C GLY A 95 -11.37 9.73 6.50
N ILE A 96 -12.06 10.27 5.50
CA ILE A 96 -12.36 9.58 4.24
C ILE A 96 -11.09 9.34 3.42
N ILE A 97 -10.12 10.25 3.44
CA ILE A 97 -8.81 10.04 2.80
C ILE A 97 -8.10 8.84 3.45
N ALA A 98 -8.02 8.80 4.78
CA ALA A 98 -7.41 7.69 5.51
C ALA A 98 -8.13 6.36 5.25
N GLN A 99 -9.46 6.37 5.32
CA GLN A 99 -10.32 5.23 5.03
C GLN A 99 -10.07 4.69 3.62
N SER A 100 -10.05 5.56 2.61
CA SER A 100 -9.85 5.17 1.21
C SER A 100 -8.48 4.54 1.01
N ALA A 101 -7.44 5.10 1.61
CA ALA A 101 -6.09 4.57 1.60
C ALA A 101 -6.02 3.17 2.23
N MET A 102 -6.64 2.98 3.40
CA MET A 102 -6.70 1.68 4.08
C MET A 102 -7.43 0.64 3.21
N PHE A 103 -8.59 0.96 2.64
CA PHE A 103 -9.33 0.02 1.78
C PHE A 103 -8.51 -0.43 0.57
N ILE A 104 -7.82 0.50 -0.10
CA ILE A 104 -6.93 0.16 -1.22
C ILE A 104 -5.82 -0.79 -0.77
N ALA A 105 -5.20 -0.49 0.37
CA ALA A 105 -4.08 -1.26 0.89
C ALA A 105 -4.47 -2.66 1.39
N ILE A 106 -5.61 -2.80 2.09
CA ILE A 106 -6.07 -4.09 2.62
C ILE A 106 -6.43 -5.07 1.50
N PHE A 107 -6.94 -4.60 0.37
CA PHE A 107 -7.24 -5.49 -0.76
C PHE A 107 -6.04 -5.75 -1.68
N TYR A 108 -4.89 -5.12 -1.43
CA TYR A 108 -3.69 -5.31 -2.24
C TYR A 108 -3.14 -6.75 -2.17
N GLY A 109 -3.36 -7.46 -1.06
CA GLY A 109 -2.98 -8.87 -0.93
C GLY A 109 -3.70 -9.79 -1.93
N ILE A 110 -4.90 -9.43 -2.42
CA ILE A 110 -5.62 -10.24 -3.43
C ILE A 110 -4.82 -10.24 -4.73
N MET A 111 -4.27 -9.08 -5.11
CA MET A 111 -3.41 -8.95 -6.27
C MET A 111 -2.17 -9.85 -6.14
N ILE A 112 -1.62 -9.98 -4.93
CA ILE A 112 -0.47 -10.86 -4.69
C ILE A 112 -0.80 -12.34 -4.88
N ILE A 113 -2.00 -12.77 -4.45
CA ILE A 113 -2.47 -14.14 -4.66
C ILE A 113 -2.69 -14.36 -6.17
N TRP A 114 -3.21 -13.37 -6.88
CA TRP A 114 -3.36 -13.45 -8.34
C TRP A 114 -2.01 -13.58 -9.07
N GLU A 115 -1.00 -12.80 -8.67
CA GLU A 115 0.36 -12.92 -9.20
C GLU A 115 1.01 -14.27 -8.87
N ARG A 116 0.64 -14.88 -7.73
CA ARG A 116 1.04 -16.25 -7.39
C ARG A 116 0.39 -17.26 -8.34
N ASP A 117 -0.93 -17.21 -8.48
CA ASP A 117 -1.68 -18.17 -9.30
C ASP A 117 -1.30 -18.10 -10.79
N SER A 118 -0.93 -16.92 -11.27
CA SER A 118 -0.42 -16.70 -12.65
C SER A 118 1.05 -17.10 -12.83
N GLY A 119 1.75 -17.54 -11.78
CA GLY A 119 3.16 -17.92 -11.81
C GLY A 119 4.15 -16.74 -11.94
N VAL A 120 3.66 -15.50 -11.96
CA VAL A 120 4.50 -14.28 -11.99
C VAL A 120 5.34 -14.20 -10.72
N LEU A 121 4.75 -14.51 -9.56
CA LEU A 121 5.46 -14.50 -8.28
C LEU A 121 6.62 -15.50 -8.27
N THR A 122 6.40 -16.71 -8.80
CA THR A 122 7.44 -17.75 -8.91
C THR A 122 8.62 -17.28 -9.75
N LYS A 123 8.36 -16.62 -10.89
CA LYS A 123 9.42 -16.03 -11.74
C LYS A 123 10.20 -14.92 -11.00
N LEU A 124 9.50 -14.06 -10.26
CA LEU A 124 10.14 -12.99 -9.47
C LEU A 124 11.03 -13.55 -8.36
N MET A 125 10.67 -14.68 -7.76
CA MET A 125 11.44 -15.30 -6.68
C MET A 125 12.71 -16.03 -7.14
N VAL A 126 12.82 -16.36 -8.44
CA VAL A 126 14.05 -16.91 -9.02
C VAL A 126 15.08 -15.79 -9.30
N THR A 127 14.63 -14.53 -9.36
CA THR A 127 15.57 -13.40 -9.48
C THR A 127 16.37 -13.21 -8.18
N PRO A 128 17.62 -12.72 -8.23
CA PRO A 128 18.45 -12.51 -7.04
C PRO A 128 17.98 -11.33 -6.16
N THR A 129 16.69 -10.95 -6.24
CA THR A 129 16.09 -9.82 -5.54
C THR A 129 15.72 -10.21 -4.10
N PRO A 130 16.09 -9.42 -3.08
CA PRO A 130 15.69 -9.72 -1.71
C PRO A 130 14.17 -9.63 -1.56
N ARG A 131 13.58 -10.54 -0.77
CA ARG A 131 12.12 -10.59 -0.53
C ARG A 131 11.57 -9.28 0.02
N SER A 132 12.35 -8.58 0.85
CA SER A 132 12.00 -7.26 1.36
C SER A 132 11.81 -6.24 0.23
N ALA A 133 12.63 -6.27 -0.83
CA ALA A 133 12.48 -5.33 -1.95
C ALA A 133 11.21 -5.58 -2.77
N LEU A 134 10.76 -6.83 -2.90
CA LEU A 134 9.48 -7.16 -3.53
C LEU A 134 8.31 -6.63 -2.71
N VAL A 135 8.35 -6.82 -1.39
CA VAL A 135 7.31 -6.32 -0.47
C VAL A 135 7.28 -4.80 -0.45
N THR A 136 8.44 -4.14 -0.33
CA THR A 136 8.52 -2.68 -0.33
C THR A 136 8.03 -2.08 -1.66
N GLY A 137 8.37 -2.69 -2.80
CA GLY A 137 7.87 -2.23 -4.11
C GLY A 137 6.34 -2.27 -4.20
N LYS A 138 5.74 -3.36 -3.71
CA LYS A 138 4.27 -3.52 -3.66
C LYS A 138 3.60 -2.60 -2.65
N ALA A 139 4.21 -2.42 -1.48
CA ALA A 139 3.75 -1.48 -0.46
C ALA A 139 3.79 -0.04 -0.98
N PHE A 140 4.85 0.32 -1.72
CA PHE A 140 4.96 1.62 -2.39
C PHE A 140 3.88 1.78 -3.45
N ALA A 141 3.64 0.77 -4.28
CA ALA A 141 2.59 0.79 -5.28
C ALA A 141 1.18 0.99 -4.68
N ALA A 142 0.89 0.31 -3.57
CA ALA A 142 -0.32 0.53 -2.79
C ALA A 142 -0.40 1.99 -2.27
N GLY A 143 0.73 2.53 -1.78
CA GLY A 143 0.83 3.93 -1.38
C GLY A 143 0.56 4.91 -2.52
N VAL A 144 1.12 4.68 -3.71
CA VAL A 144 0.86 5.52 -4.89
C VAL A 144 -0.63 5.48 -5.28
N LYS A 145 -1.24 4.29 -5.33
CA LYS A 145 -2.69 4.16 -5.58
C LYS A 145 -3.50 4.95 -4.54
N ALA A 146 -3.11 4.85 -3.28
CA ALA A 146 -3.78 5.57 -2.20
C ALA A 146 -3.59 7.10 -2.29
N VAL A 147 -2.42 7.59 -2.73
CA VAL A 147 -2.19 9.02 -2.97
C VAL A 147 -3.04 9.54 -4.12
N ILE A 148 -3.14 8.80 -5.23
CA ILE A 148 -4.02 9.16 -6.35
C ILE A 148 -5.47 9.28 -5.84
N GLN A 149 -5.92 8.31 -5.05
CA GLN A 149 -7.25 8.34 -4.46
C GLN A 149 -7.43 9.51 -3.49
N ALA A 150 -6.42 9.81 -2.67
CA ALA A 150 -6.43 10.94 -1.75
C ALA A 150 -6.59 12.26 -2.51
N VAL A 151 -5.90 12.44 -3.64
CA VAL A 151 -6.05 13.62 -4.51
C VAL A 151 -7.48 13.73 -5.03
N VAL A 152 -8.09 12.63 -5.49
CA VAL A 152 -9.50 12.65 -5.93
C VAL A 152 -10.43 13.09 -4.80
N VAL A 153 -10.24 12.57 -3.59
CA VAL A 153 -11.06 12.96 -2.43
C VAL A 153 -10.83 14.42 -2.05
N ILE A 154 -9.59 14.91 -2.08
CA ILE A 154 -9.26 16.33 -1.83
C ILE A 154 -9.95 17.24 -2.86
N VAL A 155 -9.95 16.86 -4.14
CA VAL A 155 -10.65 17.63 -5.20
C VAL A 155 -12.15 17.68 -4.94
N ILE A 156 -12.78 16.54 -4.59
CA ILE A 156 -14.21 16.51 -4.27
C ILE A 156 -14.49 17.37 -3.03
N ALA A 157 -13.65 17.28 -1.99
CA ALA A 157 -13.81 18.06 -0.78
C ALA A 157 -13.63 19.57 -1.03
N ALA A 158 -12.68 19.96 -1.89
CA ALA A 158 -12.52 21.34 -2.33
C ALA A 158 -13.75 21.86 -3.09
N LEU A 159 -14.33 21.04 -3.98
CA LEU A 159 -15.58 21.38 -4.69
C LEU A 159 -16.78 21.54 -3.73
N LEU A 160 -16.78 20.84 -2.61
CA LEU A 160 -17.78 20.96 -1.55
C LEU A 160 -17.52 22.14 -0.59
N GLY A 161 -16.44 22.89 -0.80
CA GLY A 161 -16.13 24.09 -0.03
C GLY A 161 -15.44 23.84 1.30
N VAL A 162 -14.75 22.70 1.48
CA VAL A 162 -13.99 22.43 2.70
C VAL A 162 -12.84 23.43 2.87
N GLY A 163 -12.70 23.98 4.08
CA GLY A 163 -11.61 24.89 4.46
C GLY A 163 -10.25 24.19 4.64
N MET A 164 -9.71 23.60 3.58
CA MET A 164 -8.40 22.94 3.61
C MET A 164 -7.23 23.91 3.46
N SER A 165 -6.12 23.59 4.13
CA SER A 165 -4.83 24.21 3.90
C SER A 165 -4.28 23.79 2.53
N TRP A 166 -4.10 24.75 1.64
CA TRP A 166 -3.52 24.56 0.30
C TRP A 166 -1.98 24.66 0.29
N ASN A 167 -1.33 24.60 1.46
CA ASN A 167 0.12 24.70 1.54
C ASN A 167 0.76 23.47 0.88
N PRO A 168 1.62 23.63 -0.15
CA PRO A 168 2.30 22.51 -0.81
C PRO A 168 3.08 21.59 0.16
N LEU A 169 3.63 22.15 1.24
CA LEU A 169 4.34 21.37 2.26
C LEU A 169 3.39 20.44 3.03
N HIS A 170 2.19 20.91 3.34
CA HIS A 170 1.17 20.10 4.01
C HIS A 170 0.63 19.02 3.09
N LEU A 171 0.42 19.32 1.80
CA LEU A 171 0.02 18.34 0.80
C LEU A 171 1.08 17.25 0.61
N LEU A 172 2.37 17.61 0.63
CA LEU A 172 3.45 16.64 0.63
C LEU A 172 3.43 15.77 1.90
N GLY A 173 3.22 16.38 3.06
CA GLY A 173 3.05 15.64 4.32
C GLY A 173 1.90 14.63 4.26
N VAL A 174 0.76 15.04 3.69
CA VAL A 174 -0.42 14.17 3.47
C VAL A 174 -0.05 12.98 2.60
N ALA A 175 0.68 13.22 1.50
CA ALA A 175 1.13 12.14 0.62
C ALA A 175 2.04 11.15 1.37
N VAL A 176 2.97 11.62 2.19
CA VAL A 176 3.86 10.77 3.00
C VAL A 176 3.07 9.95 4.02
N VAL A 177 2.15 10.57 4.76
CA VAL A 177 1.27 9.88 5.74
C VAL A 177 0.47 8.78 5.06
N VAL A 178 -0.14 9.09 3.91
CA VAL A 178 -0.92 8.13 3.13
C VAL A 178 -0.06 6.97 2.65
N VAL A 179 1.16 7.23 2.16
CA VAL A 179 2.08 6.18 1.72
C VAL A 179 2.50 5.28 2.89
N LEU A 180 2.86 5.86 4.04
CA LEU A 180 3.28 5.08 5.22
C LEU A 180 2.15 4.20 5.75
N ALA A 181 0.95 4.75 5.91
CA ALA A 181 -0.20 3.99 6.36
C ALA A 181 -0.58 2.88 5.36
N SER A 182 -0.58 3.20 4.06
CA SER A 182 -0.86 2.22 3.01
C SER A 182 0.21 1.13 2.96
N ALA A 183 1.47 1.47 3.22
CA ALA A 183 2.54 0.48 3.32
C ALA A 183 2.30 -0.50 4.47
N PHE A 184 1.89 -0.02 5.64
CA PHE A 184 1.52 -0.88 6.77
C PHE A 184 0.34 -1.81 6.42
N PHE A 185 -0.79 -1.25 5.97
CA PHE A 185 -2.00 -2.02 5.70
C PHE A 185 -1.83 -3.01 4.53
N SER A 186 -1.05 -2.64 3.51
CA SER A 186 -0.73 -3.55 2.41
C SER A 186 0.18 -4.67 2.87
N CYS A 187 1.17 -4.41 3.73
CA CYS A 187 2.00 -5.45 4.31
C CYS A 187 1.20 -6.39 5.23
N LEU A 188 0.26 -5.86 6.02
CA LEU A 188 -0.69 -6.65 6.81
C LEU A 188 -1.50 -7.58 5.89
N SER A 189 -2.05 -7.05 4.80
CA SER A 189 -2.78 -7.81 3.80
C SER A 189 -1.92 -8.91 3.15
N MET A 190 -0.70 -8.58 2.73
CA MET A 190 0.25 -9.54 2.14
C MET A 190 0.64 -10.66 3.13
N THR A 191 0.78 -10.31 4.41
CA THR A 191 1.05 -11.26 5.49
C THR A 191 -0.11 -12.27 5.61
N ILE A 192 -1.35 -11.79 5.63
CA ILE A 192 -2.55 -12.63 5.68
C ILE A 192 -2.67 -13.45 4.39
N ALA A 193 -2.40 -12.86 3.23
CA ALA A 193 -2.40 -13.54 1.94
C ALA A 193 -1.46 -14.76 1.94
N GLY A 194 -0.30 -14.64 2.60
CA GLY A 194 0.65 -15.74 2.76
C GLY A 194 0.22 -16.88 3.67
N ILE A 195 -0.79 -16.66 4.52
CA ILE A 195 -1.37 -17.68 5.40
C ILE A 195 -2.58 -18.33 4.74
N VAL A 196 -3.41 -17.52 4.10
CA VAL A 196 -4.74 -17.92 3.62
C VAL A 196 -4.69 -18.54 2.21
N LEU A 197 -3.76 -18.07 1.36
CA LEU A 197 -3.45 -18.56 0.00
C LEU A 197 -4.60 -18.55 -1.03
N THR A 198 -5.84 -18.29 -0.63
CA THR A 198 -7.02 -18.23 -1.49
C THR A 198 -7.64 -16.83 -1.51
N ARG A 199 -8.05 -16.36 -2.70
CA ARG A 199 -8.61 -15.01 -2.89
C ARG A 199 -9.90 -14.77 -2.12
N ASP A 200 -10.84 -15.72 -2.14
CA ASP A 200 -12.16 -15.57 -1.51
C ASP A 200 -12.06 -15.41 0.01
N ARG A 201 -11.22 -16.23 0.66
CA ARG A 201 -10.98 -16.11 2.11
C ARG A 201 -10.28 -14.79 2.44
N LEU A 202 -9.35 -14.32 1.60
CA LEU A 202 -8.71 -13.03 1.82
C LEU A 202 -9.70 -11.86 1.69
N MET A 203 -10.65 -11.94 0.76
CA MET A 203 -11.74 -10.95 0.66
C MET A 203 -12.58 -10.92 1.94
N GLY A 204 -13.00 -12.08 2.43
CA GLY A 204 -13.79 -12.18 3.66
C GLY A 204 -13.05 -11.66 4.89
N ILE A 205 -11.80 -12.10 5.09
CA ILE A 205 -10.95 -11.67 6.20
C ILE A 205 -10.63 -10.17 6.09
N GLY A 206 -10.35 -9.69 4.88
CA GLY A 206 -10.10 -8.28 4.61
C GLY A 206 -11.27 -7.42 5.09
N GLN A 207 -12.51 -7.77 4.73
CA GLN A 207 -13.70 -7.05 5.20
C GLN A 207 -13.90 -7.17 6.71
N ALA A 208 -13.72 -8.37 7.27
CA ALA A 208 -13.88 -8.63 8.70
C ALA A 208 -12.88 -7.83 9.57
N ILE A 209 -11.70 -7.50 9.03
CA ILE A 209 -10.71 -6.67 9.71
C ILE A 209 -10.94 -5.18 9.44
N THR A 210 -11.31 -4.82 8.21
CA THR A 210 -11.44 -3.42 7.79
C THR A 210 -12.57 -2.70 8.52
N MET A 211 -13.73 -3.34 8.66
CA MET A 211 -14.88 -2.72 9.31
C MET A 211 -14.61 -2.37 10.78
N PRO A 212 -14.14 -3.29 11.65
CA PRO A 212 -13.78 -2.95 13.02
C PRO A 212 -12.68 -1.90 13.12
N LEU A 213 -11.63 -1.96 12.29
CA LEU A 213 -10.56 -0.95 12.29
C LEU A 213 -11.09 0.44 11.92
N PHE A 214 -12.02 0.51 10.97
CA PHE A 214 -12.62 1.76 10.55
C PHE A 214 -13.48 2.38 11.66
N PHE A 215 -14.38 1.61 12.26
CA PHE A 215 -15.25 2.10 13.35
C PHE A 215 -14.49 2.34 14.66
N ALA A 216 -13.39 1.63 14.89
CA ALA A 216 -12.51 1.89 16.03
C ALA A 216 -11.52 3.03 15.80
N SER A 217 -11.62 3.75 14.68
CA SER A 217 -10.78 4.91 14.39
C SER A 217 -11.50 6.22 14.69
N ASN A 218 -10.70 7.28 14.82
CA ASN A 218 -11.18 8.65 14.95
C ASN A 218 -11.71 9.25 13.62
N ALA A 219 -11.87 8.46 12.55
CA ALA A 219 -12.23 8.98 11.23
C ALA A 219 -13.64 9.60 11.18
N LEU A 220 -14.62 8.97 11.83
CA LEU A 220 -16.04 9.36 11.76
C LEU A 220 -16.48 10.27 12.90
N TYR A 221 -15.95 10.06 14.10
CA TYR A 221 -16.35 10.79 15.30
C TYR A 221 -15.14 11.07 16.20
N PRO A 222 -15.14 12.20 16.92
CA PRO A 222 -14.12 12.52 17.91
C PRO A 222 -13.94 11.41 18.96
N VAL A 223 -12.69 11.13 19.34
CA VAL A 223 -12.35 10.15 20.39
C VAL A 223 -13.10 10.41 21.71
N ALA A 224 -13.38 11.68 22.03
CA ALA A 224 -14.10 12.06 23.25
C ALA A 224 -15.54 11.49 23.34
N LEU A 225 -16.17 11.20 22.20
CA LEU A 225 -17.52 10.62 22.13
C LEU A 225 -17.52 9.09 22.21
N MET A 226 -16.36 8.45 22.11
CA MET A 226 -16.26 6.99 22.10
C MET A 226 -16.39 6.42 23.52
N PRO A 227 -17.02 5.24 23.70
CA PRO A 227 -16.98 4.53 24.97
C PRO A 227 -15.54 4.12 25.33
N GLY A 228 -15.21 4.03 26.63
CA GLY A 228 -13.82 3.88 27.11
C GLY A 228 -13.05 2.69 26.51
N TRP A 229 -13.74 1.57 26.22
CA TRP A 229 -13.12 0.42 25.55
C TRP A 229 -12.72 0.74 24.10
N LEU A 230 -13.54 1.51 23.38
CA LEU A 230 -13.28 1.90 21.99
C LEU A 230 -12.17 2.96 21.94
N GLN A 231 -12.10 3.84 22.93
CA GLN A 231 -10.98 4.78 23.08
C GLN A 231 -9.64 4.03 23.24
N ALA A 232 -9.61 2.95 24.02
CA ALA A 232 -8.40 2.15 24.20
C ALA A 232 -7.97 1.49 22.88
N VAL A 233 -8.91 0.95 22.10
CA VAL A 233 -8.63 0.38 20.76
C VAL A 233 -8.16 1.46 19.79
N SER A 234 -8.80 2.62 19.80
CA SER A 234 -8.44 3.75 18.94
C SER A 234 -7.01 4.23 19.15
N LYS A 235 -6.50 4.21 20.40
CA LYS A 235 -5.12 4.57 20.74
C LYS A 235 -4.06 3.61 20.18
N VAL A 236 -4.42 2.36 19.89
CA VAL A 236 -3.48 1.38 19.31
C VAL A 236 -3.61 1.32 17.78
N ASN A 237 -4.73 1.78 17.25
CA ASN A 237 -5.07 1.66 15.84
C ASN A 237 -4.22 2.61 14.96
N PRO A 238 -3.41 2.09 14.03
CA PRO A 238 -2.62 2.90 13.10
C PRO A 238 -3.47 3.83 12.21
N LEU A 239 -4.74 3.47 11.98
CA LEU A 239 -5.67 4.34 11.25
C LEU A 239 -5.97 5.63 12.01
N SER A 240 -6.04 5.59 13.35
CA SER A 240 -6.28 6.79 14.16
C SER A 240 -5.14 7.79 14.00
N TYR A 241 -3.89 7.32 14.09
CA TYR A 241 -2.69 8.14 13.87
C TYR A 241 -2.64 8.72 12.45
N GLN A 242 -3.07 7.95 11.45
CA GLN A 242 -3.20 8.45 10.08
C GLN A 242 -4.21 9.61 10.02
N VAL A 243 -5.39 9.44 10.60
CA VAL A 243 -6.44 10.47 10.61
C VAL A 243 -5.97 11.72 11.34
N ASP A 244 -5.36 11.58 12.51
CA ASP A 244 -4.90 12.70 13.32
C ASP A 244 -3.80 13.51 12.60
N ALA A 245 -2.85 12.83 11.96
CA ALA A 245 -1.85 13.49 11.12
C ALA A 245 -2.46 14.24 9.93
N LEU A 246 -3.43 13.61 9.23
CA LEU A 246 -4.11 14.25 8.11
C LEU A 246 -4.92 15.47 8.54
N ARG A 247 -5.59 15.42 9.69
CA ARG A 247 -6.31 16.58 10.25
C ARG A 247 -5.36 17.70 10.65
N GLY A 248 -4.23 17.35 11.27
CA GLY A 248 -3.16 18.30 11.57
C GLY A 248 -2.68 19.06 10.34
N LEU A 249 -2.44 18.35 9.24
CA LEU A 249 -1.90 18.93 8.01
C LEU A 249 -2.95 19.68 7.18
N LEU A 250 -4.18 19.15 7.08
CA LEU A 250 -5.22 19.71 6.21
C LEU A 250 -6.07 20.78 6.90
N ILE A 251 -6.34 20.65 8.19
CA ILE A 251 -7.26 21.54 8.93
C ILE A 251 -6.47 22.41 9.95
N GLY A 252 -5.26 22.01 10.34
CA GLY A 252 -4.49 22.72 11.36
C GLY A 252 -4.92 22.41 12.79
N THR A 253 -5.58 21.27 13.02
CA THR A 253 -5.94 20.83 14.37
C THR A 253 -4.70 20.45 15.19
N PRO A 254 -4.70 20.66 16.52
CA PRO A 254 -3.60 20.22 17.37
C PRO A 254 -3.39 18.72 17.22
N SER A 255 -2.23 18.36 16.64
CA SER A 255 -1.84 16.98 16.32
C SER A 255 -0.38 16.79 16.70
N HIS A 256 -0.03 15.57 17.08
CA HIS A 256 1.35 15.21 17.43
C HIS A 256 2.05 14.62 16.22
N LEU A 257 2.23 15.44 15.17
CA LEU A 257 2.76 15.00 13.88
C LEU A 257 4.00 14.11 14.01
N GLY A 258 4.95 14.46 14.88
CA GLY A 258 6.15 13.65 15.11
C GLY A 258 5.86 12.23 15.64
N LEU A 259 4.89 12.09 16.55
CA LEU A 259 4.45 10.78 17.04
C LEU A 259 3.66 10.03 15.96
N ASP A 260 2.78 10.71 15.23
CA ASP A 260 1.96 10.08 14.19
C ASP A 260 2.83 9.52 13.05
N PHE A 261 3.78 10.30 12.55
CA PHE A 261 4.78 9.84 11.58
C PHE A 261 5.64 8.72 12.14
N GLY A 262 6.08 8.82 13.40
CA GLY A 262 6.88 7.81 14.07
C GLY A 262 6.17 6.46 14.17
N VAL A 263 4.91 6.47 14.60
CA VAL A 263 4.07 5.27 14.72
C VAL A 263 3.80 4.66 13.35
N LEU A 264 3.46 5.47 12.36
CA LEU A 264 3.19 4.98 11.00
C LEU A 264 4.46 4.40 10.34
N ALA A 265 5.61 5.06 10.51
CA ALA A 265 6.89 4.55 10.00
C ALA A 265 7.30 3.25 10.70
N PHE A 266 7.14 3.17 12.01
CA PHE A 266 7.40 1.96 12.79
C PHE A 266 6.46 0.82 12.36
N ALA A 267 5.16 1.10 12.25
CA ALA A 267 4.16 0.13 11.80
C ALA A 267 4.50 -0.37 10.39
N ALA A 268 4.82 0.53 9.46
CA ALA A 268 5.23 0.16 8.10
C ALA A 268 6.49 -0.72 8.09
N ALA A 269 7.51 -0.40 8.89
CA ALA A 269 8.73 -1.19 9.01
C ALA A 269 8.44 -2.60 9.55
N VAL A 270 7.67 -2.70 10.64
CA VAL A 270 7.24 -3.98 11.22
C VAL A 270 6.43 -4.79 10.21
N GLY A 271 5.53 -4.15 9.48
CA GLY A 271 4.73 -4.77 8.42
C GLY A 271 5.61 -5.34 7.30
N ILE A 272 6.58 -4.58 6.81
CA ILE A 272 7.50 -5.02 5.75
C ILE A 272 8.30 -6.24 6.21
N VAL A 273 8.78 -6.25 7.45
CA VAL A 273 9.52 -7.39 8.03
C VAL A 273 8.62 -8.63 8.15
N ALA A 274 7.41 -8.46 8.69
CA ALA A 274 6.44 -9.54 8.84
C ALA A 274 6.07 -10.16 7.47
N ALA A 275 5.69 -9.33 6.51
CA ALA A 275 5.36 -9.75 5.15
C ALA A 275 6.56 -10.40 4.43
N GLY A 276 7.76 -9.84 4.59
CA GLY A 276 8.99 -10.39 4.02
C GLY A 276 9.35 -11.79 4.54
N SER A 277 9.09 -12.06 5.83
CA SER A 277 9.33 -13.37 6.45
C SER A 277 8.36 -14.44 5.94
N LEU A 278 7.09 -14.08 5.71
CA LEU A 278 6.03 -14.98 5.28
C LEU A 278 5.94 -15.13 3.76
N LEU A 279 6.57 -14.24 2.99
CA LEU A 279 6.64 -14.35 1.53
C LEU A 279 7.24 -15.68 1.06
N GLY A 280 8.15 -16.27 1.83
CA GLY A 280 8.72 -17.59 1.56
C GLY A 280 7.70 -18.75 1.66
N ARG A 281 6.53 -18.53 2.27
CA ARG A 281 5.42 -19.50 2.27
C ARG A 281 4.58 -19.41 1.01
N LEU A 282 4.41 -18.22 0.41
CA LEU A 282 3.70 -18.06 -0.87
C LEU A 282 4.42 -18.76 -2.04
N ALA A 283 5.73 -18.97 -1.90
CA ALA A 283 6.59 -19.62 -2.87
C ALA A 283 6.46 -21.14 -2.95
N ARG A 284 5.88 -21.74 -1.90
CA ARG A 284 5.63 -23.18 -1.81
C ARG A 284 4.21 -23.49 -2.31
#